data_AF-A0A1L9C730-F1
#
_entry.id   AF-A0A1L9C730-F1
#
_cell.length_a   1.000
_cell.length_b   1.000
_cell.length_c   1.000
_cell.angle_alpha   90.00
_cell.angle_beta   90.00
_cell.angle_gamma   90.00
#
_symmetry.space_group_name_H-M   'P 1'
#
loop_
_entity.id
_entity.type
_entity.pdbx_description
1 polymer ?
#
loop_
_entity_poly.entity_id
_entity_poly.type
_entity_poly.pdbx_seq_one_letter_code
_entity_poly.pdbx_strand_id
1 'polypeptide(L)'
;MDKLYSALIIANGSLSMGMEASLYFTFWGLERLKKGGLEKGPLSKMNFLGLGKWMVKSRMKKVNVAPLEKMMTDFKELGGKIIACEMTMEIMGIKQEQLRTEWIDEYGAVGTYVHEAKDAEITLFI
;
A
#
# COMPACT_ATOMS: atom_id res chain seq x y z
N MET A 1 3.91 8.83 1.79
CA MET A 1 4.19 8.41 0.39
C MET A 1 5.31 7.38 0.39
N ASP A 2 6.47 7.77 0.89
CA ASP A 2 7.60 6.93 1.33
C ASP A 2 7.22 5.62 2.05
N LYS A 3 6.28 5.64 3.00
CA LYS A 3 5.82 4.42 3.68
C LYS A 3 5.20 3.39 2.71
N LEU A 4 4.43 3.85 1.73
CA LEU A 4 3.82 2.97 0.73
C LEU A 4 4.87 2.39 -0.22
N TYR A 5 5.88 3.18 -0.59
CA TYR A 5 7.05 2.65 -1.30
C TYR A 5 7.73 1.55 -0.48
N SER A 6 7.94 1.77 0.82
CA SER A 6 8.57 0.79 1.70
C SER A 6 7.77 -0.52 1.75
N ALA A 7 6.45 -0.42 1.95
CA ALA A 7 5.57 -1.58 1.97
C ALA A 7 5.59 -2.37 0.65
N LEU A 8 5.46 -1.69 -0.50
CA LEU A 8 5.46 -2.37 -1.80
C LEU A 8 6.82 -2.91 -2.22
N ILE A 9 7.93 -2.26 -1.85
CA ILE A 9 9.27 -2.79 -2.09
C ILE A 9 9.47 -4.09 -1.34
N ILE A 10 9.09 -4.14 -0.06
CA ILE A 10 9.18 -5.35 0.76
C ILE A 10 8.26 -6.43 0.18
N ALA A 11 7.00 -6.10 -0.09
CA ALA A 11 6.00 -7.06 -0.55
C ALA A 11 6.36 -7.67 -1.92
N ASN A 12 6.77 -6.85 -2.91
CA ASN A 12 7.24 -7.36 -4.20
C ASN A 12 8.52 -8.20 -4.05
N GLY A 13 9.43 -7.81 -3.15
CA GLY A 13 10.63 -8.58 -2.84
C GLY A 13 10.29 -9.97 -2.28
N SER A 14 9.36 -10.03 -1.31
CA SER A 14 8.86 -11.29 -0.74
C SER A 14 8.25 -12.19 -1.81
N LEU A 15 7.36 -11.68 -2.66
CA LEU A 15 6.77 -12.46 -3.77
C LEU A 15 7.83 -12.96 -4.75
N SER A 16 8.81 -12.11 -5.10
CA SER A 16 9.91 -12.49 -6.00
C SER A 16 10.82 -13.58 -5.42
N MET A 17 10.84 -13.74 -4.09
CA MET A 17 11.56 -14.79 -3.39
C MET A 17 10.73 -16.07 -3.18
N GLY A 18 9.52 -16.14 -3.76
CA GLY A 18 8.63 -17.29 -3.66
C GLY A 18 7.85 -17.36 -2.35
N MET A 19 7.80 -16.28 -1.57
CA MET A 19 6.92 -16.18 -0.42
C MET A 19 5.52 -15.73 -0.86
N GLU A 20 4.52 -15.96 -0.01
CA GLU A 20 3.21 -15.33 -0.14
C GLU A 20 3.23 -13.96 0.57
N ALA A 21 2.45 -13.00 0.06
CA ALA A 21 2.38 -11.68 0.66
C ALA A 21 0.96 -11.11 0.61
N SER A 22 0.46 -10.71 1.78
CA SER A 22 -0.82 -10.02 1.95
C SER A 22 -0.60 -8.59 2.50
N LEU A 23 -1.31 -7.61 1.95
CA LEU A 23 -1.31 -6.23 2.43
C LEU A 23 -2.70 -5.85 2.94
N TYR A 24 -2.79 -5.59 4.25
CA TYR A 24 -3.99 -5.06 4.88
C TYR A 24 -3.96 -3.52 4.91
N PHE A 25 -4.81 -2.88 4.11
CA PHE A 25 -4.91 -1.43 4.00
C PHE A 25 -5.93 -0.86 4.98
N THR A 26 -5.45 -0.16 6.00
CA THR A 26 -6.24 0.52 7.03
C THR A 26 -5.84 1.99 7.17
N PHE A 27 -6.70 2.81 7.79
CA PHE A 27 -6.52 4.25 7.99
C PHE A 27 -5.96 4.97 6.75
N TRP A 28 -4.87 5.72 6.91
CA TRP A 28 -4.22 6.48 5.86
C TRP A 28 -3.66 5.61 4.73
N GLY A 29 -3.45 4.32 4.98
CA GLY A 29 -3.15 3.32 3.96
C GLY A 29 -4.33 3.16 3.01
N LEU A 30 -5.54 2.95 3.52
CA LEU A 30 -6.76 2.79 2.70
C LEU A 30 -6.99 3.99 1.77
N GLU A 31 -6.72 5.20 2.27
CA GLU A 31 -6.76 6.43 1.47
C GLU A 31 -5.80 6.43 0.25
N ARG A 32 -4.87 5.48 0.15
CA ARG A 32 -4.00 5.27 -1.02
C ARG A 32 -4.63 4.39 -2.09
N LEU A 33 -5.58 3.53 -1.73
CA LEU A 33 -6.34 2.70 -2.68
C LEU A 33 -7.44 3.49 -3.41
N LYS A 34 -7.74 4.72 -2.99
CA LYS A 34 -8.64 5.60 -3.74
C LYS A 34 -8.10 5.84 -5.15
N LYS A 35 -8.99 6.05 -6.13
CA LYS A 35 -8.62 6.36 -7.51
C LYS A 35 -7.70 7.58 -7.55
N GLY A 36 -6.48 7.39 -8.07
CA GLY A 36 -5.41 8.41 -8.09
C GLY A 36 -4.83 8.74 -6.70
N GLY A 37 -4.96 7.83 -5.72
CA GLY A 37 -4.57 8.01 -4.33
C GLY A 37 -3.14 7.60 -3.99
N LEU A 38 -2.52 6.68 -4.77
CA LEU A 38 -1.24 6.04 -4.41
C LEU A 38 -0.13 7.05 -4.11
N GLU A 39 0.05 8.05 -4.97
CA GLU A 39 1.10 9.07 -4.77
C GLU A 39 0.67 10.26 -3.90
N LYS A 40 -0.59 10.30 -3.45
CA LYS A 40 -1.07 11.40 -2.62
C LYS A 40 -0.47 11.32 -1.21
N GLY A 41 -0.56 12.43 -0.49
CA GLY A 41 -0.07 12.56 0.88
C GLY A 41 1.39 13.00 1.02
N PRO A 42 1.77 13.40 2.24
CA PRO A 42 3.10 13.90 2.58
C PRO A 42 4.13 12.76 2.67
N LEU A 43 5.40 13.13 2.80
CA LEU A 43 6.40 12.24 3.38
C LEU A 43 6.13 12.04 4.88
N SER A 44 6.47 10.86 5.40
CA SER A 44 6.30 10.55 6.83
C SER A 44 7.20 11.40 7.72
N LYS A 45 8.37 11.78 7.22
CA LYS A 45 9.33 12.70 7.86
C LYS A 45 9.87 13.67 6.82
N MET A 46 10.36 14.82 7.29
CA MET A 46 11.02 15.83 6.44
C MET A 46 10.14 16.30 5.26
N ASN A 47 8.82 16.39 5.43
CA ASN A 47 7.95 16.82 4.33
C ASN A 47 8.21 18.28 3.91
N PHE A 48 8.55 19.17 4.87
CA PHE A 48 8.87 20.60 4.66
C PHE A 48 7.89 21.29 3.69
N LEU A 49 6.59 21.26 4.01
CA LEU A 49 5.50 21.80 3.16
C LEU A 49 5.49 21.26 1.72
N GLY A 50 6.07 20.08 1.48
CA GLY A 50 6.16 19.43 0.16
C GLY A 50 7.54 19.50 -0.50
N LEU A 51 8.46 20.35 -0.01
CA LEU A 51 9.82 20.46 -0.54
C LEU A 51 10.58 19.13 -0.43
N GLY A 52 10.43 18.44 0.70
CA GLY A 52 11.05 17.13 0.88
C GLY A 52 10.50 16.10 -0.11
N LYS A 53 9.17 16.10 -0.33
CA LYS A 53 8.52 15.20 -1.30
C LYS A 53 9.09 15.40 -2.70
N TRP A 54 9.26 16.66 -3.14
CA TRP A 54 9.87 16.98 -4.42
C TRP A 54 11.32 16.49 -4.52
N MET A 55 12.12 16.73 -3.47
CA MET A 55 13.53 16.30 -3.44
C MET A 55 13.63 14.77 -3.54
N VAL A 56 12.85 14.04 -2.75
CA VAL A 56 12.84 12.57 -2.76
C VAL A 56 12.40 12.05 -4.13
N LYS A 57 11.30 12.57 -4.71
CA LYS A 57 10.87 12.18 -6.06
C LYS A 57 11.95 12.44 -7.12
N SER A 58 12.66 13.55 -7.04
CA SER A 58 13.77 13.87 -7.96
C SER A 58 14.91 12.86 -7.84
N ARG A 59 15.30 12.49 -6.60
CA ARG A 59 16.32 11.46 -6.37
C ARG A 59 15.87 10.08 -6.83
N MET A 60 14.62 9.69 -6.55
CA MET A 60 14.04 8.42 -7.01
C MET A 60 14.05 8.31 -8.54
N LYS A 61 13.71 9.39 -9.26
CA LYS A 61 13.79 9.44 -10.72
C LYS A 61 15.23 9.27 -11.23
N LYS A 62 16.22 9.87 -10.56
CA LYS A 62 17.64 9.74 -10.96
C LYS A 62 18.18 8.32 -10.87
N VAL A 63 17.68 7.53 -9.92
CA VAL A 63 18.09 6.13 -9.74
C VAL A 63 17.06 5.14 -10.31
N ASN A 64 16.13 5.62 -11.14
CA ASN A 64 15.12 4.82 -11.84
C ASN A 64 14.25 3.95 -10.91
N VAL A 65 13.85 4.47 -9.74
CA VAL A 65 12.87 3.76 -8.90
C VAL A 65 11.55 3.67 -9.66
N ALA A 66 10.98 2.46 -9.71
CA ALA A 66 9.67 2.23 -10.32
C ALA A 66 8.58 3.09 -9.65
N PRO A 67 7.61 3.61 -10.42
CA PRO A 67 6.50 4.35 -9.83
C PRO A 67 5.58 3.43 -9.02
N LEU A 68 4.86 3.98 -8.04
CA LEU A 68 3.94 3.21 -7.18
C LEU A 68 2.87 2.44 -7.97
N GLU A 69 2.35 3.02 -9.05
CA GLU A 69 1.36 2.33 -9.90
C GLU A 69 1.95 1.04 -10.46
N LYS A 70 3.20 1.09 -10.98
CA LYS A 70 3.88 -0.10 -11.50
C LYS A 70 4.14 -1.11 -10.38
N MET A 71 4.63 -0.66 -9.22
CA MET A 71 4.87 -1.55 -8.08
C MET A 71 3.59 -2.24 -7.59
N MET A 72 2.45 -1.55 -7.66
CA MET A 72 1.14 -2.12 -7.32
C MET A 72 0.69 -3.14 -8.37
N THR A 73 0.83 -2.83 -9.66
CA THR A 73 0.55 -3.77 -10.74
C THR A 73 1.43 -5.02 -10.63
N ASP A 74 2.75 -4.85 -10.47
CA ASP A 74 3.70 -5.95 -10.29
C ASP A 74 3.30 -6.81 -9.07
N PHE A 75 2.92 -6.18 -7.95
CA PHE A 75 2.47 -6.90 -6.75
C PHE A 75 1.25 -7.77 -7.02
N LYS A 76 0.26 -7.25 -7.75
CA LYS A 76 -0.95 -8.00 -8.14
C LYS A 76 -0.64 -9.10 -9.14
N GLU A 77 0.19 -8.84 -10.14
CA GLU A 77 0.60 -9.83 -11.16
C GLU A 77 1.38 -11.00 -10.55
N LEU A 78 2.17 -10.74 -9.51
CA LEU A 78 2.90 -11.74 -8.74
C LEU A 78 2.01 -12.52 -7.74
N GLY A 79 0.70 -12.27 -7.71
CA GLY A 79 -0.25 -12.99 -6.84
C GLY A 79 -0.42 -12.39 -5.45
N GLY A 80 0.06 -11.16 -5.21
CA GLY A 80 -0.11 -10.48 -3.95
C GLY A 80 -1.57 -10.22 -3.58
N LYS A 81 -1.93 -10.46 -2.31
CA LYS A 81 -3.28 -10.25 -1.78
C LYS A 81 -3.42 -8.86 -1.16
N ILE A 82 -4.52 -8.17 -1.41
CA ILE A 82 -4.88 -6.88 -0.83
C ILE A 82 -6.22 -6.99 -0.11
N ILE A 83 -6.21 -6.60 1.16
CA ILE A 83 -7.39 -6.57 2.01
C ILE A 83 -7.68 -5.11 2.37
N ALA A 84 -8.88 -4.62 2.06
CA ALA A 84 -9.32 -3.27 2.39
C ALA A 84 -10.12 -3.27 3.71
N CYS A 85 -9.72 -2.41 4.65
CA CYS A 85 -10.36 -2.33 5.96
C CYS A 85 -11.75 -1.69 5.89
N GLU A 86 -12.81 -2.48 6.05
CA GLU A 86 -14.21 -2.02 6.04
C GLU A 86 -14.48 -0.99 7.14
N MET A 87 -13.99 -1.24 8.35
CA MET A 87 -14.16 -0.30 9.47
C MET A 87 -13.51 1.05 9.17
N THR A 88 -12.38 1.08 8.47
CA THR A 88 -11.78 2.35 8.03
C THR A 88 -12.65 3.03 6.98
N MET A 89 -13.22 2.26 6.05
CA MET A 89 -14.16 2.80 5.05
C MET A 89 -15.33 3.50 5.72
N GLU A 90 -15.93 2.89 6.75
CA GLU A 90 -17.02 3.48 7.52
C GLU A 90 -16.59 4.75 8.26
N ILE A 91 -15.49 4.68 9.03
CA ILE A 91 -14.97 5.82 9.81
C ILE A 91 -14.66 7.02 8.92
N MET A 92 -14.08 6.78 7.75
CA MET A 92 -13.63 7.83 6.83
C MET A 92 -14.68 8.19 5.76
N GLY A 93 -15.83 7.51 5.75
CA GLY A 93 -16.90 7.72 4.77
C GLY A 93 -16.50 7.39 3.32
N ILE A 94 -15.64 6.39 3.12
CA ILE A 94 -15.14 5.98 1.81
C ILE A 94 -16.03 4.88 1.25
N LYS A 95 -16.59 5.09 0.06
CA LYS A 95 -17.36 4.08 -0.66
C LYS A 95 -16.49 3.28 -1.62
N GLN A 96 -16.89 2.04 -1.92
CA GLN A 96 -16.12 1.14 -2.79
C GLN A 96 -15.89 1.74 -4.19
N GLU A 97 -16.83 2.51 -4.73
CA GLU A 97 -16.71 3.09 -6.08
C GLU A 97 -15.59 4.14 -6.17
N GLN A 98 -15.14 4.66 -5.03
CA GLN A 98 -14.01 5.60 -4.93
C GLN A 98 -12.66 4.88 -4.93
N LEU A 99 -12.65 3.57 -4.69
CA LEU A 99 -11.46 2.73 -4.62
C LEU A 99 -11.10 2.12 -5.99
N ARG A 100 -9.84 1.72 -6.13
CA ARG A 100 -9.33 0.84 -7.19
C ARG A 100 -9.76 -0.60 -6.88
N THR A 101 -11.03 -0.90 -7.08
CA THR A 101 -11.64 -2.20 -6.72
C THR A 101 -10.98 -3.36 -7.46
N GLU A 102 -10.38 -3.11 -8.62
CA GLU A 102 -9.64 -4.08 -9.42
C GLU A 102 -8.39 -4.66 -8.72
N TRP A 103 -7.89 -3.99 -7.67
CA TRP A 103 -6.74 -4.46 -6.90
C TRP A 103 -7.12 -5.13 -5.58
N ILE A 104 -8.36 -4.94 -5.11
CA ILE A 104 -8.80 -5.38 -3.79
C ILE A 104 -9.38 -6.79 -3.93
N ASP A 105 -8.77 -7.75 -3.24
CA ASP A 105 -9.26 -9.14 -3.24
C ASP A 105 -10.33 -9.36 -2.18
N GLU A 106 -10.26 -8.61 -1.06
CA GLU A 106 -11.15 -8.80 0.07
C GLU A 106 -11.44 -7.48 0.79
N TYR A 107 -12.69 -7.29 1.18
CA TYR A 107 -13.10 -6.29 2.14
C TYR A 107 -13.25 -6.98 3.49
N GLY A 108 -12.48 -6.55 4.49
CA GLY A 108 -12.42 -7.25 5.76
C GLY A 108 -12.14 -6.34 6.94
N ALA A 109 -12.50 -6.82 8.13
CA ALA A 109 -12.18 -6.17 9.38
C ALA A 109 -10.84 -6.65 9.94
N VAL A 110 -10.52 -6.23 11.17
CA VAL A 110 -9.29 -6.67 11.86
C VAL A 110 -9.19 -8.20 12.01
N GLY A 111 -10.32 -8.91 12.08
CA GLY A 111 -10.36 -10.37 12.15
C GLY A 111 -9.71 -11.04 10.94
N THR A 112 -9.96 -10.53 9.72
CA THR A 112 -9.33 -11.00 8.48
C THR A 112 -7.81 -10.81 8.54
N TYR A 113 -7.35 -9.64 8.97
CA TYR A 113 -5.93 -9.37 9.17
C TYR A 113 -5.29 -10.32 10.19
N VAL A 114 -5.94 -10.53 11.34
CA VAL A 114 -5.41 -11.41 12.39
C VAL A 114 -5.34 -12.86 11.91
N HIS A 115 -6.29 -13.30 11.09
CA HIS A 115 -6.27 -14.65 10.51
C HIS A 115 -5.05 -14.85 9.60
N GLU A 116 -4.82 -13.92 8.66
CA GLU A 116 -3.65 -13.94 7.77
C GLU A 116 -2.33 -13.82 8.55
N ALA A 117 -2.27 -12.88 9.51
CA ALA A 117 -1.07 -12.62 10.29
C ALA A 117 -0.71 -13.77 11.24
N LYS A 118 -1.69 -14.58 11.66
CA LYS A 118 -1.45 -15.75 12.53
C LYS A 118 -0.58 -16.80 11.83
N ASP A 119 -0.79 -16.99 10.53
CA ASP A 119 -0.10 -18.01 9.74
C ASP A 119 1.14 -17.44 9.01
N ALA A 120 1.34 -16.11 9.04
CA ALA A 120 2.48 -15.45 8.44
C ALA A 120 3.77 -15.60 9.28
N GLU A 121 4.87 -15.99 8.62
CA GLU A 121 6.20 -16.04 9.26
C GLU A 121 6.73 -14.65 9.63
N ILE A 122 6.35 -13.62 8.86
CA ILE A 122 6.79 -12.24 9.04
C ILE A 122 5.57 -11.32 8.95
N THR A 123 5.33 -10.55 10.01
CA THR A 123 4.28 -9.52 10.04
C THR A 123 4.89 -8.16 10.36
N LEU A 124 4.57 -7.16 9.52
CA LEU A 124 5.03 -5.78 9.68
C LEU A 124 3.84 -4.82 9.76
N PHE A 125 3.99 -3.73 10.51
CA PHE A 125 3.04 -2.62 10.54
C PHE A 125 3.73 -1.35 10.06
N ILE A 126 3.30 -0.81 8.91
CA ILE A 126 4.01 0.27 8.18
C ILE A 126 3.17 1.55 8.12
#